data_AF-A0A832U9T3-F1
#
_entry.id   AF-A0A832U9T3-F1
#
_cell.length_a   1.000
_cell.length_b   1.000
_cell.length_c   1.000
_cell.angle_alpha   90.00
_cell.angle_beta   90.00
_cell.angle_gamma   90.00
#
_symmetry.space_group_name_H-M   'P 1'
#
loop_
_entity.id
_entity.type
_entity.pdbx_description
1 polymer ?
#
loop_
_entity_poly.entity_id
_entity_poly.type
_entity_poly.pdbx_seq_one_letter_code
_entity_poly.pdbx_strand_id
1 'polypeptide(L)'
;MPLLKFTFSIFVAAWFFVSVSATSYAGSLLQDLENGLMCKCDDKCGKVLVNCTCSTSDKTRAKFSKMLDSGLTVEQIIKSQVDEYGETVLSAPTKFGFNLTAWVMPFIALVAGGVGVRKVIYSWVDKKDKIVAQNEPEEKTATSEKYSKRLQDELDGIEL
;
A
#
# COMPACT_ATOMS: atom_id res chain seq x y z
N MET A 1 -0.51 -10.62 32.56
CA MET A 1 -1.04 -9.29 32.94
C MET A 1 0.00 -8.14 33.09
N PRO A 2 1.34 -8.33 33.04
CA PRO A 2 2.28 -7.18 32.99
C PRO A 2 2.62 -6.72 31.55
N LEU A 3 2.52 -7.59 30.54
CA LEU A 3 2.77 -7.24 29.13
C LEU A 3 1.78 -6.21 28.58
N LEU A 4 0.50 -6.33 28.93
CA LEU A 4 -0.57 -5.42 28.47
C LEU A 4 -0.42 -4.00 29.04
N LYS A 5 0.18 -3.88 30.23
CA LYS A 5 0.46 -2.60 30.88
C LYS A 5 1.64 -1.88 30.22
N PHE A 6 2.65 -2.63 29.78
CA PHE A 6 3.79 -2.10 29.03
C PHE A 6 3.39 -1.60 27.64
N THR A 7 2.52 -2.32 26.93
CA THR A 7 2.01 -1.89 25.62
C THR A 7 1.13 -0.64 25.71
N PHE A 8 0.34 -0.50 26.78
CA PHE A 8 -0.50 0.68 27.01
C PHE A 8 0.31 1.93 27.37
N SER A 9 1.37 1.78 28.17
CA SER A 9 2.25 2.89 28.56
C SER A 9 3.06 3.46 27.39
N ILE A 10 3.46 2.62 26.43
CA ILE A 10 4.13 3.05 25.20
C ILE A 10 3.15 3.82 24.30
N PHE A 11 1.89 3.39 24.22
CA PHE A 11 0.85 4.08 23.45
C PHE A 11 0.51 5.47 23.99
N VAL A 12 0.46 5.64 25.31
CA VAL A 12 0.17 6.94 25.95
C VAL A 12 1.34 7.92 25.83
N ALA A 13 2.58 7.45 25.97
CA ALA A 13 3.77 8.27 25.77
C ALA A 13 3.94 8.71 24.29
N ALA A 14 3.59 7.85 23.34
CA ALA A 14 3.57 8.19 21.92
C ALA A 14 2.50 9.23 21.57
N TRP A 15 1.39 9.27 22.30
CA TRP A 15 0.33 10.27 22.10
C TRP A 15 0.72 11.66 22.64
N PHE A 16 1.57 11.71 23.67
CA PHE A 16 1.99 12.98 24.28
C PHE A 16 3.05 13.75 23.46
N PHE A 17 3.77 13.07 22.55
CA PHE A 17 4.78 13.72 21.68
C PHE A 17 4.18 14.43 20.46
N VAL A 18 2.88 14.30 20.20
CA VAL A 18 2.20 14.88 19.02
C VAL A 18 1.79 16.34 19.24
N SER A 19 1.96 16.91 20.44
CA SER A 19 1.50 18.27 20.77
C SER A 19 2.54 19.38 20.54
N VAL A 20 3.64 19.14 19.83
CA VAL A 20 4.61 20.19 19.53
C VAL A 20 4.05 21.10 18.42
N SER A 21 3.78 22.34 18.82
CA SER A 21 3.14 23.40 18.04
C SER A 21 3.86 23.73 16.73
N ALA A 22 3.10 23.87 15.65
CA ALA A 22 3.61 24.32 14.37
C ALA A 22 4.00 25.81 14.42
N THR A 23 5.29 26.10 14.29
CA THR A 23 5.82 27.42 13.94
C THR A 23 5.40 27.78 12.51
N SER A 24 4.56 28.81 12.35
CA SER A 24 4.08 29.29 11.05
C SER A 24 5.18 30.07 10.31
N TYR A 25 5.75 29.50 9.26
CA TYR A 25 6.55 30.25 8.27
C TYR A 25 5.64 30.69 7.13
N ALA A 26 5.11 31.92 7.16
CA ALA A 26 4.17 32.42 6.16
C ALA A 26 4.66 32.30 4.70
N GLY A 27 5.98 32.42 4.47
CA GLY A 27 6.58 32.27 3.14
C GLY A 27 6.47 30.86 2.56
N SER A 28 6.63 29.81 3.38
CA SER A 28 6.47 28.42 2.91
C SER A 28 5.01 28.07 2.70
N LEU A 29 4.10 28.63 3.51
CA LEU A 29 2.66 28.38 3.39
C LEU A 29 2.08 28.87 2.06
N LEU A 30 2.52 30.05 1.60
CA LEU A 30 2.11 30.57 0.28
C LEU A 30 2.60 29.62 -0.82
N GLN A 31 3.86 29.20 -0.77
CA GLN A 31 4.42 28.27 -1.74
C GLN A 31 3.70 26.91 -1.75
N ASP A 32 3.26 26.41 -0.60
CA ASP A 32 2.46 25.18 -0.49
C ASP A 32 1.10 25.33 -1.18
N LEU A 33 0.44 26.49 -1.05
CA LEU A 33 -0.79 26.80 -1.78
C LEU A 33 -0.56 26.87 -3.30
N GLU A 34 0.53 27.52 -3.71
CA GLU A 34 0.89 27.62 -5.13
C GLU A 34 1.20 26.26 -5.75
N ASN A 35 1.80 25.35 -5.00
CA ASN A 35 2.07 23.98 -5.44
C ASN A 35 0.80 23.11 -5.45
N GLY A 36 -0.12 23.34 -4.51
CA GLY A 36 -1.34 22.56 -4.33
C GLY A 36 -2.48 22.91 -5.28
N LEU A 37 -2.44 24.08 -5.93
CA LEU A 37 -3.55 24.63 -6.72
C LEU A 37 -3.16 24.94 -8.16
N MET A 38 -4.11 24.77 -9.08
CA MET A 38 -4.02 25.11 -10.51
C MET A 38 -4.47 26.55 -10.74
N CYS A 39 -3.81 27.28 -11.65
CA CYS A 39 -4.30 28.60 -12.04
C CYS A 39 -5.60 28.49 -12.84
N LYS A 40 -6.67 29.12 -12.34
CA LYS A 40 -7.94 29.32 -13.05
C LYS A 40 -7.90 30.64 -13.84
N CYS A 41 -6.95 30.75 -14.75
CA CYS A 41 -6.84 31.91 -15.63
C CYS A 41 -7.73 31.71 -16.88
N ASP A 42 -8.33 32.80 -17.38
CA ASP A 42 -9.27 32.77 -18.52
C ASP A 42 -8.65 32.22 -19.81
N ASP A 43 -7.33 32.39 -19.95
CA ASP A 43 -6.53 31.93 -21.09
C ASP A 43 -6.31 30.40 -21.13
N LYS A 44 -6.95 29.64 -20.22
CA LYS A 44 -6.84 28.17 -20.10
C LYS A 44 -5.39 27.66 -20.07
N CYS A 45 -4.52 28.37 -19.35
CA CYS A 45 -3.10 28.06 -19.22
C CYS A 45 -2.82 26.63 -18.71
N GLY A 46 -3.70 26.05 -17.90
CA GLY A 46 -3.59 24.66 -17.42
C GLY A 46 -2.35 24.37 -16.57
N LYS A 47 -1.68 25.41 -16.04
CA LYS A 47 -0.48 25.27 -15.20
C LYS A 47 -0.85 25.32 -13.73
N VAL A 48 -0.05 24.63 -12.92
CA VAL A 48 0.01 24.80 -11.46
C VAL A 48 0.31 26.27 -11.16
N LEU A 49 -0.30 26.81 -10.11
CA LEU A 49 -0.24 28.24 -9.77
C LEU A 49 1.22 28.70 -9.64
N VAL A 50 2.07 27.90 -9.00
CA VAL A 50 3.52 28.17 -8.85
C VAL A 50 4.25 28.44 -10.17
N ASN A 51 3.81 27.80 -11.25
CA ASN A 51 4.45 27.90 -12.57
C ASN A 51 3.72 28.89 -13.50
N CYS A 52 2.73 29.62 -12.99
CA CYS A 52 1.94 30.56 -13.75
C CYS A 52 2.32 32.01 -13.38
N THR A 53 2.48 32.87 -14.39
CA THR A 53 2.91 34.27 -14.26
C THR A 53 1.91 35.23 -14.94
N CYS A 54 0.62 34.90 -14.90
CA CYS A 54 -0.43 35.74 -15.46
C CYS A 54 -0.99 36.73 -14.42
N SER A 55 -1.70 37.76 -14.88
CA SER A 55 -2.30 38.75 -13.97
C SER A 55 -3.30 38.13 -12.97
N THR A 56 -4.00 37.06 -13.36
CA THR A 56 -4.91 36.31 -12.48
C THR A 56 -4.15 35.52 -11.40
N SER A 57 -3.00 34.92 -11.74
CA SER A 57 -2.19 34.20 -10.74
C SER A 57 -1.64 35.16 -9.69
N ASP A 58 -1.22 36.35 -10.10
CA ASP A 58 -0.67 37.36 -9.17
C ASP A 58 -1.76 37.89 -8.22
N LYS A 59 -2.97 38.12 -8.72
CA LYS A 59 -4.13 38.44 -7.89
C LYS A 59 -4.47 37.31 -6.91
N THR A 60 -4.39 36.06 -7.37
CA THR A 60 -4.66 34.88 -6.55
C THR A 60 -3.63 34.74 -5.42
N ARG A 61 -2.35 34.93 -5.71
CA ARG A 61 -1.27 34.97 -4.70
C ARG A 61 -1.50 36.05 -3.66
N ALA A 62 -1.87 37.26 -4.10
CA ALA A 62 -2.18 38.35 -3.18
C ALA A 62 -3.40 38.04 -2.29
N LYS A 63 -4.42 37.36 -2.83
CA LYS A 63 -5.58 36.86 -2.06
C LYS A 63 -5.15 35.84 -1.00
N PHE A 64 -4.35 34.86 -1.38
CA PHE A 64 -3.86 33.82 -0.46
C PHE A 64 -2.93 34.38 0.62
N SER A 65 -2.04 35.30 0.28
CA SER A 65 -1.21 36.00 1.28
C SER A 65 -2.09 36.68 2.34
N LYS A 66 -3.13 37.42 1.92
CA LYS A 66 -4.05 38.07 2.86
C LYS A 66 -4.82 37.06 3.74
N MET A 67 -5.19 35.91 3.19
CA MET A 67 -5.87 34.85 3.95
C MET A 67 -4.94 34.23 5.00
N LEU A 68 -3.68 33.98 4.63
CA LEU A 68 -2.65 33.52 5.56
C LEU A 68 -2.36 34.56 6.65
N ASP A 69 -2.29 35.84 6.27
CA ASP A 69 -2.08 36.95 7.22
C ASP A 69 -3.27 37.10 8.20
N SER A 70 -4.48 36.74 7.77
CA SER A 70 -5.66 36.69 8.65
C SER A 70 -5.72 35.46 9.57
N GLY A 71 -4.72 34.58 9.52
CA GLY A 71 -4.59 33.42 10.40
C GLY A 71 -5.25 32.14 9.89
N LEU A 72 -5.72 32.08 8.63
CA LEU A 72 -6.19 30.83 8.04
C LEU A 72 -5.03 29.89 7.74
N THR A 73 -5.27 28.58 7.88
CA THR A 73 -4.29 27.56 7.50
C THR A 73 -4.36 27.22 6.01
N VAL A 74 -3.28 26.64 5.48
CA VAL A 74 -3.19 26.19 4.09
C VAL A 74 -4.33 25.24 3.73
N GLU A 75 -4.63 24.28 4.60
CA GLU A 75 -5.70 23.30 4.39
C GLU A 75 -7.08 23.95 4.34
N GLN A 76 -7.33 24.97 5.17
CA GLN A 76 -8.59 25.70 5.17
C GLN A 76 -8.78 26.47 3.87
N ILE A 77 -7.72 27.11 3.37
CA ILE A 77 -7.74 27.86 2.10
C ILE A 77 -7.92 26.90 0.91
N ILE A 78 -7.22 25.76 0.90
CA ILE A 78 -7.40 24.73 -0.14
C ILE A 78 -8.83 24.23 -0.13
N LYS A 79 -9.38 23.93 1.06
CA LYS A 79 -10.76 23.47 1.21
C LYS A 79 -11.75 24.49 0.64
N SER A 80 -11.61 25.78 0.98
CA SER A 80 -12.49 26.82 0.42
C SER A 80 -12.39 26.91 -1.11
N GLN A 81 -11.20 26.71 -1.67
CA GLN A 81 -11.00 26.71 -3.11
C GLN A 81 -11.59 25.48 -3.79
N VAL A 82 -11.53 24.31 -3.16
CA VAL A 82 -12.18 23.09 -3.64
C VAL A 82 -13.70 23.21 -3.55
N ASP A 83 -14.22 23.84 -2.49
CA ASP A 83 -15.67 24.07 -2.35
C ASP A 83 -16.19 25.05 -3.42
N GLU A 84 -15.39 26.04 -3.82
CA GLU A 84 -15.74 27.04 -4.85
C GLU A 84 -15.56 26.53 -6.29
N TYR A 85 -14.46 25.83 -6.59
CA TYR A 85 -14.06 25.46 -7.96
C TYR A 85 -14.09 23.94 -8.23
N GLY A 86 -14.44 23.14 -7.24
CA GLY A 86 -14.39 21.67 -7.28
C GLY A 86 -12.96 21.12 -7.20
N GLU A 87 -12.84 19.79 -7.21
CA GLU A 87 -11.53 19.11 -7.12
C GLU A 87 -10.59 19.40 -8.31
N THR A 88 -11.12 19.94 -9.42
CA THR A 88 -10.34 20.32 -10.60
C THR A 88 -9.38 21.49 -10.39
N VAL A 89 -9.48 22.17 -9.25
CA VAL A 89 -8.54 23.23 -8.87
C VAL A 89 -7.28 22.67 -8.21
N LEU A 90 -7.31 21.43 -7.71
CA LEU A 90 -6.14 20.83 -7.10
C LEU A 90 -5.13 20.43 -8.17
N SER A 91 -3.85 20.64 -7.89
CA SER A 91 -2.76 20.17 -8.75
C SER A 91 -2.59 18.65 -8.71
N ALA A 92 -3.01 18.03 -7.60
CA ALA A 92 -3.00 16.60 -7.40
C ALA A 92 -4.38 16.11 -6.93
N PRO A 93 -4.82 14.93 -7.36
CA PRO A 93 -6.13 14.42 -6.98
C PRO A 93 -6.18 14.11 -5.47
N THR A 94 -7.36 14.27 -4.84
CA THR A 94 -7.53 14.17 -3.39
C THR A 94 -7.14 12.79 -2.87
N LYS A 95 -6.46 12.68 -1.72
CA LYS A 95 -6.05 11.37 -1.15
C LYS A 95 -7.20 10.60 -0.48
N PHE A 96 -8.45 10.94 -0.77
CA PHE A 96 -9.63 10.40 -0.11
C PHE A 96 -10.63 9.86 -1.15
N GLY A 97 -11.56 9.02 -0.71
CA GLY A 97 -12.62 8.47 -1.57
C GLY A 97 -12.10 7.52 -2.65
N PHE A 98 -12.65 7.63 -3.87
CA PHE A 98 -12.34 6.71 -4.97
C PHE A 98 -10.87 6.76 -5.42
N ASN A 99 -10.21 7.91 -5.27
CA ASN A 99 -8.80 8.04 -5.64
C ASN A 99 -7.87 7.23 -4.71
N LEU A 100 -8.28 6.98 -3.47
CA LEU A 100 -7.52 6.12 -2.56
C LEU A 100 -7.49 4.65 -3.03
N THR A 101 -8.56 4.19 -3.68
CA THR A 101 -8.63 2.83 -4.24
C THR A 101 -7.51 2.57 -5.24
N ALA A 102 -7.15 3.56 -6.07
CA ALA A 102 -6.04 3.42 -7.02
C ALA A 102 -4.69 3.15 -6.32
N TRP A 103 -4.51 3.67 -5.11
CA TRP A 103 -3.31 3.47 -4.30
C TRP A 103 -3.32 2.16 -3.51
N VAL A 104 -4.49 1.72 -3.04
CA VAL A 104 -4.60 0.52 -2.19
C VAL A 104 -4.75 -0.77 -3.03
N MET A 105 -5.38 -0.69 -4.20
CA MET A 105 -5.66 -1.84 -5.08
C MET A 105 -4.42 -2.67 -5.46
N PRO A 106 -3.24 -2.09 -5.77
CA PRO A 106 -2.05 -2.88 -6.08
C PRO A 106 -1.65 -3.85 -4.95
N PHE A 107 -1.75 -3.40 -3.70
CA PHE A 107 -1.43 -4.23 -2.53
C PHE A 107 -2.48 -5.32 -2.31
N ILE A 108 -3.77 -4.99 -2.47
CA ILE A 108 -4.85 -5.97 -2.39
C ILE A 108 -4.67 -7.05 -3.46
N ALA A 109 -4.38 -6.66 -4.69
CA ALA A 109 -4.18 -7.58 -5.81
C ALA A 109 -2.98 -8.52 -5.54
N LEU A 110 -1.87 -8.00 -5.03
CA LEU A 110 -0.71 -8.81 -4.67
C LEU A 110 -1.02 -9.82 -3.56
N VAL A 111 -1.69 -9.38 -2.49
CA VAL A 111 -2.06 -10.27 -1.38
C VAL A 111 -3.03 -11.35 -1.87
N ALA A 112 -4.06 -10.96 -2.62
CA ALA A 112 -5.05 -11.89 -3.16
C ALA A 112 -4.39 -12.91 -4.11
N GLY A 113 -3.52 -12.45 -5.00
CA GLY A 113 -2.75 -13.31 -5.91
C GLY A 113 -1.85 -14.29 -5.15
N GLY A 114 -1.09 -13.80 -4.17
CA GLY A 114 -0.21 -14.63 -3.34
C GLY A 114 -0.98 -15.71 -2.56
N VAL A 115 -2.12 -15.35 -1.97
CA VAL A 115 -3.00 -16.32 -1.27
C VAL A 115 -3.60 -17.33 -2.25
N GLY A 116 -3.98 -16.88 -3.45
CA GLY A 116 -4.49 -17.75 -4.52
C GLY A 116 -3.47 -18.81 -4.93
N VAL A 117 -2.24 -18.39 -5.27
CA VAL A 117 -1.14 -19.30 -5.62
C VAL A 117 -0.84 -20.27 -4.48
N ARG A 118 -0.77 -19.76 -3.25
CA ARG A 118 -0.57 -20.60 -2.06
C ARG A 118 -1.61 -21.71 -1.98
N LYS A 119 -2.90 -21.38 -2.06
CA LYS A 119 -3.99 -22.38 -2.00
C LYS A 119 -3.91 -23.42 -3.12
N VAL A 120 -3.57 -23.01 -4.33
CA VAL A 120 -3.42 -23.94 -5.47
C VAL A 120 -2.28 -24.93 -5.19
N ILE A 121 -1.13 -24.45 -4.74
CA ILE A 121 0.02 -25.30 -4.39
C ILE A 121 -0.36 -26.29 -3.29
N TYR A 122 -0.97 -25.84 -2.19
CA TYR A 122 -1.39 -26.74 -1.11
C TYR A 122 -2.37 -27.81 -1.60
N SER A 123 -3.35 -27.44 -2.43
CA SER A 123 -4.32 -28.39 -3.00
C SER A 123 -3.65 -29.48 -3.85
N TRP A 124 -2.56 -29.16 -4.55
CA TRP A 124 -1.82 -30.13 -5.36
C TRP A 124 -0.92 -31.04 -4.52
N VAL A 125 -0.31 -30.50 -3.46
CA VAL A 125 0.55 -31.28 -2.56
C VAL A 125 -0.27 -32.25 -1.70
N ASP A 126 -1.41 -31.82 -1.14
CA ASP A 126 -2.29 -32.67 -0.33
C ASP A 126 -2.85 -33.86 -1.13
N LYS A 127 -3.10 -33.65 -2.43
CA LYS A 127 -3.54 -34.74 -3.33
C LYS A 127 -2.41 -35.73 -3.60
N LYS A 128 -1.16 -35.28 -3.66
CA LYS A 128 -0.01 -36.15 -3.85
C LYS A 128 0.18 -37.08 -2.64
N ASP A 129 0.08 -36.57 -1.42
CA ASP A 129 0.19 -37.40 -0.21
C ASP A 129 -0.93 -38.46 -0.14
N LYS A 130 -2.15 -38.13 -0.56
CA LYS A 130 -3.25 -39.10 -0.62
C LYS A 130 -3.06 -40.17 -1.70
N ILE A 131 -2.54 -39.80 -2.87
CA ILE A 131 -2.30 -40.75 -3.97
C ILE A 131 -1.09 -41.65 -3.65
N VAL A 132 -0.04 -41.12 -3.03
CA VAL A 132 1.12 -41.93 -2.60
C VAL A 132 0.69 -42.89 -1.50
N ALA A 133 -0.01 -42.42 -0.45
CA ALA A 133 -0.48 -43.29 0.64
C ALA A 133 -1.43 -44.43 0.18
N GLN A 134 -2.15 -44.26 -0.94
CA GLN A 134 -3.09 -45.26 -1.45
C GLN A 134 -2.43 -46.30 -2.38
N ASN A 135 -1.31 -45.98 -3.04
CA ASN A 135 -0.57 -46.91 -3.90
C ASN A 135 0.66 -47.54 -3.21
N GLU A 136 1.04 -47.04 -2.04
CA GLU A 136 2.23 -47.48 -1.30
C GLU A 136 2.18 -48.90 -0.69
N PRO A 137 1.04 -49.49 -0.26
CA PRO A 137 1.06 -50.81 0.35
C PRO A 137 1.21 -51.97 -0.65
N GLU A 138 0.79 -51.80 -1.90
CA GLU A 138 0.77 -52.89 -2.89
C GLU A 138 2.04 -52.91 -3.76
N GLU A 139 2.54 -51.74 -4.18
CA GLU A 139 3.70 -51.62 -5.08
C GLU A 139 5.03 -51.84 -4.34
N LYS A 140 5.21 -51.31 -3.12
CA LYS A 140 6.46 -51.50 -2.36
C LYS A 140 6.63 -52.96 -1.93
N THR A 141 5.56 -53.63 -1.54
CA THR A 141 5.59 -55.03 -1.09
C THR A 141 5.89 -55.97 -2.24
N ALA A 142 5.19 -55.82 -3.39
CA ALA A 142 5.44 -56.62 -4.59
C ALA A 142 6.84 -56.42 -5.18
N THR A 143 7.38 -55.20 -5.13
CA THR A 143 8.72 -54.94 -5.65
C THR A 143 9.80 -55.47 -4.68
N SER A 144 9.59 -55.36 -3.37
CA SER A 144 10.52 -55.87 -2.35
C SER A 144 10.69 -57.40 -2.38
N GLU A 145 9.60 -58.15 -2.58
CA GLU A 145 9.65 -59.63 -2.72
C GLU A 145 10.39 -60.06 -3.98
N LYS A 146 10.26 -59.30 -5.08
CA LYS A 146 10.99 -59.59 -6.32
C LYS A 146 12.50 -59.41 -6.16
N TYR A 147 12.93 -58.37 -5.42
CA TYR A 147 14.35 -58.14 -5.16
C TYR A 147 14.94 -59.14 -4.19
N SER A 148 14.24 -59.49 -3.10
CA SER A 148 14.72 -60.48 -2.13
C SER A 148 14.91 -61.86 -2.77
N LYS A 149 13.98 -62.27 -3.64
CA LYS A 149 14.09 -63.54 -4.37
C LYS A 149 15.28 -63.58 -5.33
N ARG A 150 15.59 -62.46 -6.00
CA ARG A 150 16.74 -62.35 -6.91
C ARG A 150 18.08 -62.33 -6.17
N LEU A 151 18.11 -61.74 -4.97
CA LEU A 151 19.28 -61.78 -4.09
C LEU A 151 19.60 -63.19 -3.61
N GLN A 152 18.58 -64.01 -3.32
CA GLN A 152 18.78 -65.42 -2.96
C GLN A 152 19.31 -66.25 -4.13
N ASP A 153 18.75 -66.05 -5.34
CA ASP A 153 19.17 -66.75 -6.56
C ASP A 153 20.65 -66.47 -6.92
N GLU A 154 21.11 -65.23 -6.72
CA GLU A 154 22.52 -64.86 -6.90
C GLU A 154 23.41 -65.42 -5.78
N LEU A 155 22.92 -65.48 -4.54
CA LEU A 155 23.69 -65.98 -3.40
C LEU A 155 23.94 -67.50 -3.53
N ASP A 156 22.92 -68.26 -3.92
CA ASP A 156 23.03 -69.70 -4.17
C ASP A 156 23.96 -70.01 -5.37
N GLY A 157 24.05 -69.08 -6.34
CA GLY A 157 24.97 -69.18 -7.47
C GLY A 157 26.44 -68.89 -7.13
N ILE A 158 26.72 -68.26 -5.99
CA ILE A 158 28.08 -67.92 -5.52
C ILE A 158 28.63 -68.99 -4.55
N GLU A 159 27.76 -69.78 -3.91
CA GLU A 159 28.14 -70.83 -2.95
C GLU A 159 28.43 -72.22 -3.60
N LEU A 160 28.50 -72.29 -4.94
CA LEU A 160 28.89 -73.47 -5.74
C LEU A 160 30.28 -73.32 -6.37
#